data_AF-Q0B4Q4-F1
#
_entry.id   AF-Q0B4Q4-F1
#
_cell.length_a   1.000
_cell.length_b   1.000
_cell.length_c   1.000
_cell.angle_alpha   90.00
_cell.angle_beta   90.00
_cell.angle_gamma   90.00
#
_symmetry.space_group_name_H-M   'P 1'
#
loop_
_entity.id
_entity.type
_entity.pdbx_description
1 polymer ?
#
loop_
_entity_poly.entity_id
_entity_poly.type
_entity_poly.pdbx_seq_one_letter_code
_entity_poly.pdbx_strand_id
1 'polypeptide(L)'
;MLAVLQRAHDRRASAGRRLEGLIGDLIAAHRDYPALHRALLDLPDPGGAKEAYDAFQKEYLCRYALIVAACRGRAPVKADTLTAQVLSSALEGVVHNAARRGLLGDPKLKRELVRLAGAYLEDHRAATANARS
;
A
#
# COMPACT_ATOMS: atom_id res chain seq x y z
N MET A 1 -6.52 -7.98 3.05
CA MET A 1 -5.52 -7.14 2.33
C MET A 1 -5.60 -7.23 0.81
N LEU A 2 -5.69 -8.41 0.19
CA LEU A 2 -5.66 -8.50 -1.28
C LEU A 2 -6.91 -7.91 -1.95
N ALA A 3 -8.12 -8.22 -1.49
CA ALA A 3 -9.37 -7.67 -2.06
C ALA A 3 -9.44 -6.12 -2.07
N VAL A 4 -8.84 -5.50 -1.05
CA VAL A 4 -8.64 -4.04 -0.93
C VAL A 4 -7.82 -3.50 -2.11
N LEU A 5 -6.71 -4.14 -2.41
CA LEU A 5 -5.80 -3.73 -3.48
C LEU A 5 -6.38 -3.95 -4.88
N GLN A 6 -7.30 -4.91 -5.04
CA GLN A 6 -8.00 -5.14 -6.31
C GLN A 6 -8.87 -3.94 -6.70
N ARG A 7 -9.60 -3.36 -5.74
CA ARG A 7 -10.51 -2.23 -5.97
C ARG A 7 -9.77 -0.92 -6.27
N ALA A 8 -8.60 -0.73 -5.67
CA ALA A 8 -7.78 0.45 -5.92
C ALA A 8 -7.26 0.55 -7.37
N HIS A 9 -7.31 -0.55 -8.14
CA HIS A 9 -6.80 -0.59 -9.51
C HIS A 9 -7.79 -0.08 -10.58
N ASP A 10 -8.93 0.48 -10.18
CA ASP A 10 -9.90 1.02 -11.13
C ASP A 10 -9.27 2.11 -12.03
N ARG A 11 -9.25 1.81 -13.34
CA ARG A 11 -8.49 2.58 -14.33
C ARG A 11 -9.01 4.01 -14.53
N ARG A 12 -10.25 4.32 -14.11
CA ARG A 12 -10.91 5.63 -14.30
C ARG A 12 -10.73 6.64 -13.16
N ALA A 13 -10.15 6.25 -12.02
CA ALA A 13 -9.97 7.17 -10.89
C ALA A 13 -8.73 8.07 -11.05
N SER A 14 -8.81 9.33 -10.63
CA SER A 14 -7.64 10.20 -10.44
C SER A 14 -6.67 9.61 -9.40
N ALA A 15 -5.38 9.92 -9.48
CA ALA A 15 -4.37 9.42 -8.53
C ALA A 15 -4.77 9.62 -7.06
N GLY A 16 -5.24 10.83 -6.70
CA GLY A 16 -5.74 11.12 -5.35
C GLY A 16 -6.87 10.18 -4.91
N ARG A 17 -7.91 10.00 -5.73
CA ARG A 17 -9.02 9.06 -5.45
C ARG A 17 -8.55 7.60 -5.30
N ARG A 18 -7.55 7.15 -6.07
CA ARG A 18 -6.97 5.81 -5.88
C ARG A 18 -6.28 5.68 -4.53
N LEU A 19 -5.49 6.67 -4.13
CA LEU A 19 -4.82 6.70 -2.83
C LEU A 19 -5.83 6.75 -1.67
N GLU A 20 -6.88 7.57 -1.78
CA GLU A 20 -7.96 7.63 -0.80
C GLU A 20 -8.68 6.29 -0.62
N GLY A 21 -8.91 5.56 -1.72
CA GLY A 21 -9.49 4.23 -1.72
C GLY A 21 -8.57 3.21 -1.06
N LEU A 22 -7.31 3.15 -1.51
CA LEU A 22 -6.28 2.27 -0.94
C LEU A 22 -6.16 2.44 0.58
N ILE A 23 -5.98 3.68 1.03
CA ILE A 23 -5.76 3.99 2.45
C ILE A 23 -7.02 3.76 3.27
N GLY A 24 -8.20 4.11 2.73
CA GLY A 24 -9.48 3.83 3.39
C GLY A 24 -9.67 2.33 3.61
N ASP A 25 -9.41 1.53 2.59
CA ASP A 25 -9.55 0.08 2.66
C ASP A 25 -8.48 -0.57 3.57
N LEU A 26 -7.26 -0.03 3.63
CA LEU A 26 -6.21 -0.48 4.58
C LEU A 26 -6.62 -0.23 6.03
N ILE A 27 -7.16 0.95 6.33
CA ILE A 27 -7.66 1.31 7.66
C ILE A 27 -8.83 0.39 8.04
N ALA A 28 -9.78 0.18 7.12
CA ALA A 28 -10.92 -0.72 7.35
C ALA A 28 -10.45 -2.16 7.62
N ALA A 29 -9.50 -2.68 6.84
CA ALA A 29 -8.96 -4.02 7.06
C ALA A 29 -8.32 -4.19 8.44
N HIS A 30 -7.58 -3.19 8.94
CA HIS A 30 -6.96 -3.25 10.27
C HIS A 30 -7.97 -3.05 11.41
N ARG A 31 -9.04 -2.29 11.17
CA ARG A 31 -10.13 -2.11 12.13
C ARG A 31 -10.98 -3.39 12.26
N ASP A 32 -11.35 -3.97 11.13
CA ASP A 32 -12.33 -5.06 11.06
C ASP A 32 -11.68 -6.44 11.27
N TYR A 33 -10.40 -6.59 10.94
CA TYR A 33 -9.66 -7.86 11.04
C TYR A 33 -8.31 -7.72 11.76
N PRO A 34 -8.27 -7.21 13.00
CA PRO A 34 -7.02 -6.97 13.74
C PRO A 34 -6.21 -8.26 13.99
N ALA A 35 -6.89 -9.40 14.13
CA ALA A 35 -6.27 -10.71 14.31
C ALA A 35 -5.67 -11.28 13.03
N LEU A 36 -6.19 -10.92 11.84
CA LEU A 36 -5.69 -11.41 10.56
C LEU A 36 -4.32 -10.81 10.20
N HIS A 37 -4.09 -9.54 10.59
CA HIS A 37 -2.79 -8.91 10.42
C HIS A 37 -1.74 -9.46 11.40
N ARG A 38 -2.12 -9.74 12.66
CA ARG A 38 -1.26 -10.46 13.61
C ARG A 38 -0.94 -11.86 13.13
N ALA A 39 -1.93 -12.63 12.67
CA ALA A 39 -1.71 -13.98 12.17
C ALA A 39 -0.76 -14.03 10.97
N LEU A 40 -0.77 -13.02 10.09
CA LEU A 40 0.15 -12.92 8.95
C LEU A 40 1.60 -12.57 9.35
N LEU A 41 1.80 -11.90 10.49
CA LEU A 41 3.13 -11.53 11.02
C LEU A 41 3.67 -12.52 12.05
N ASP A 42 2.78 -13.20 12.79
CA ASP A 42 3.08 -14.13 13.88
C ASP A 42 2.91 -15.61 13.46
N LEU A 43 2.77 -15.91 12.16
CA LEU A 43 2.73 -17.30 11.68
C LEU A 43 4.00 -18.01 12.15
N PRO A 44 3.90 -19.06 12.97
CA PRO A 44 5.02 -19.98 13.14
C PRO A 44 5.39 -20.50 11.75
N ASP A 45 6.63 -20.96 11.57
CA ASP A 45 7.06 -21.66 10.36
C ASP A 45 6.85 -23.17 10.51
N PRO A 46 5.67 -23.76 10.21
CA PRO A 46 5.56 -25.17 9.94
C PRO A 46 5.56 -25.37 8.43
N GLY A 47 6.74 -25.32 7.79
CA GLY A 47 7.09 -26.01 6.54
C GLY A 47 6.26 -25.79 5.26
N GLY A 48 5.20 -24.99 5.29
CA GLY A 48 4.30 -24.64 4.18
C GLY A 48 3.63 -23.27 4.37
N ALA A 49 3.75 -22.69 5.58
CA ALA A 49 3.40 -21.30 5.85
C ALA A 49 4.28 -20.31 5.07
N LYS A 50 5.56 -20.65 4.87
CA LYS A 50 6.54 -19.82 4.15
C LYS A 50 6.15 -19.61 2.69
N GLU A 51 5.79 -20.66 1.97
CA GLU A 51 5.43 -20.57 0.55
C GLU A 51 4.13 -19.79 0.33
N ALA A 52 3.14 -20.00 1.20
CA ALA A 52 1.91 -19.23 1.20
C ALA A 52 2.16 -17.75 1.51
N TYR A 53 3.05 -17.46 2.48
CA TYR A 53 3.47 -16.12 2.82
C TYR A 53 4.23 -15.43 1.67
N ASP A 54 5.16 -16.13 1.03
CA ASP A 54 5.93 -15.62 -0.11
C ASP A 54 5.02 -15.34 -1.31
N ALA A 55 4.06 -16.22 -1.60
CA ALA A 55 3.06 -16.02 -2.64
C ALA A 55 2.17 -14.80 -2.35
N PHE A 56 1.73 -14.66 -1.09
CA PHE A 56 0.99 -13.47 -0.64
C PHE A 56 1.81 -12.20 -0.80
N GLN A 57 3.05 -12.18 -0.31
CA GLN A 57 3.93 -11.01 -0.37
C GLN A 57 4.23 -10.60 -1.81
N LYS A 58 4.46 -11.57 -2.70
CA LYS A 58 4.67 -11.33 -4.13
C LYS A 58 3.44 -10.66 -4.77
N GLU A 59 2.26 -11.21 -4.55
CA GLU A 59 1.02 -10.65 -5.09
C GLU A 59 0.69 -9.28 -4.48
N TYR A 60 0.95 -9.12 -3.18
CA TYR A 60 0.80 -7.86 -2.45
C TYR A 60 1.65 -6.75 -3.06
N LEU A 61 2.95 -6.99 -3.26
CA LEU A 61 3.87 -6.03 -3.87
C LEU A 61 3.54 -5.77 -5.35
N CYS A 62 3.12 -6.80 -6.10
CA CYS A 62 2.67 -6.65 -7.48
C CYS A 62 1.51 -5.64 -7.57
N ARG A 63 0.52 -5.74 -6.69
CA ARG A 63 -0.61 -4.81 -6.67
C ARG A 63 -0.20 -3.39 -6.28
N TYR A 64 0.72 -3.23 -5.32
CA TYR A 64 1.26 -1.91 -5.02
C TYR A 64 1.99 -1.30 -6.22
N ALA A 65 2.77 -2.07 -6.97
CA ALA A 65 3.44 -1.58 -8.18
C ALA A 65 2.42 -1.13 -9.24
N LEU A 66 1.29 -1.84 -9.39
CA LEU A 66 0.19 -1.43 -10.27
C LEU A 66 -0.44 -0.11 -9.83
N ILE A 67 -0.63 0.11 -8.52
CA ILE A 67 -1.16 1.36 -7.98
C ILE A 67 -0.17 2.51 -8.19
N VAL A 68 1.12 2.29 -7.92
CA VAL A 68 2.20 3.25 -8.16
C VAL A 68 2.20 3.69 -9.62
N ALA A 69 2.19 2.74 -10.56
CA ALA A 69 2.17 3.00 -11.99
C ALA A 69 0.91 3.78 -12.42
N ALA A 70 -0.25 3.37 -11.91
CA ALA A 70 -1.52 4.04 -12.18
C ALA A 70 -1.55 5.48 -11.65
N CYS A 71 -1.00 5.73 -10.45
CA CYS A 71 -0.87 7.09 -9.89
C CYS A 71 0.08 7.95 -10.71
N ARG A 72 1.12 7.35 -11.30
CA ARG A 72 2.06 8.02 -12.21
C ARG A 72 1.53 8.18 -13.64
N GLY A 73 0.36 7.61 -13.95
CA GLY A 73 -0.27 7.69 -15.27
C GLY A 73 0.47 6.90 -16.36
N ARG A 74 1.19 5.83 -16.00
CA ARG A 74 1.95 4.99 -16.94
C ARG A 74 1.80 3.50 -16.63
N ALA A 75 2.31 2.65 -17.52
CA ALA A 75 2.45 1.22 -17.27
C ALA A 75 3.49 0.94 -16.16
N PRO A 76 3.35 -0.18 -15.42
CA PRO A 76 4.30 -0.58 -14.39
C PRO A 76 5.66 -0.91 -15.00
N VAL A 77 6.73 -0.51 -14.33
CA VAL A 77 8.12 -0.80 -14.71
C VAL A 77 8.88 -1.40 -13.53
N LYS A 78 10.03 -2.03 -13.77
CA LYS A 78 10.84 -2.66 -12.70
C LYS A 78 11.19 -1.71 -11.54
N ALA A 79 11.39 -0.41 -11.84
CA ALA A 79 11.65 0.59 -10.81
C ALA A 79 10.47 0.82 -9.84
N ASP A 80 9.24 0.45 -10.23
CA ASP A 80 8.09 0.54 -9.33
C ASP A 80 8.12 -0.48 -8.20
N THR A 81 8.90 -1.56 -8.31
CA THR A 81 8.98 -2.58 -7.27
C THR A 81 9.52 -2.01 -5.96
N LEU A 82 10.59 -1.23 -6.01
CA LEU A 82 11.16 -0.61 -4.81
C LEU A 82 10.22 0.47 -4.25
N THR A 83 9.63 1.30 -5.12
CA THR A 83 8.61 2.28 -4.71
C THR A 83 7.42 1.59 -4.03
N ALA A 84 6.96 0.47 -4.59
CA ALA A 84 5.86 -0.32 -4.05
C ALA A 84 6.18 -0.85 -2.65
N GLN A 85 7.38 -1.41 -2.47
CA GLN A 85 7.83 -1.93 -1.18
C GLN A 85 7.96 -0.83 -0.12
N VAL A 86 8.56 0.31 -0.46
CA VAL A 86 8.70 1.43 0.49
C VAL A 86 7.33 1.99 0.86
N LEU A 87 6.46 2.23 -0.12
CA LEU A 87 5.13 2.75 0.11
C LEU A 87 4.29 1.80 0.97
N SER A 88 4.31 0.49 0.67
CA SER A 88 3.55 -0.49 1.44
C SER A 88 4.02 -0.55 2.89
N SER A 89 5.33 -0.62 3.13
CA SER A 89 5.90 -0.67 4.48
C SER A 89 5.59 0.58 5.29
N ALA A 90 5.66 1.77 4.67
CA ALA A 90 5.34 3.02 5.33
C ALA A 90 3.86 3.10 5.75
N LEU A 91 2.94 2.77 4.83
CA LEU A 91 1.51 2.80 5.11
C LEU A 91 1.12 1.77 6.17
N GLU A 92 1.62 0.54 6.07
CA GLU A 92 1.35 -0.50 7.08
C GLU A 92 1.88 -0.12 8.46
N GLY A 93 3.12 0.35 8.55
CA GLY A 93 3.72 0.74 9.83
C GLY A 93 2.92 1.86 10.52
N VAL A 94 2.45 2.86 9.78
CA VAL A 94 1.63 3.94 10.35
C VAL A 94 0.24 3.43 10.76
N VAL A 95 -0.43 2.64 9.92
CA VAL A 95 -1.77 2.09 10.23
C VAL A 95 -1.71 1.14 11.43
N HIS A 96 -0.68 0.30 11.51
CA HIS A 96 -0.44 -0.59 12.65
C HIS A 96 -0.27 0.22 13.96
N ASN A 97 0.57 1.25 13.94
CA ASN A 97 0.78 2.10 15.12
C ASN A 97 -0.48 2.89 15.49
N ALA A 98 -1.24 3.37 14.51
CA ALA A 98 -2.51 4.04 14.74
C ALA A 98 -3.55 3.11 15.37
N ALA A 99 -3.60 1.84 14.96
CA ALA A 99 -4.46 0.83 15.58
C ALA A 99 -4.15 0.68 17.08
N ARG A 100 -2.87 0.56 17.43
CA ARG A 100 -2.43 0.46 18.84
C ARG A 100 -2.77 1.68 19.68
N ARG A 101 -2.89 2.85 19.05
CA ARG A 101 -3.21 4.13 19.70
C ARG A 101 -4.70 4.48 19.65
N GLY A 102 -5.55 3.64 19.06
CA GLY A 102 -6.99 3.92 18.90
C GLY A 102 -7.30 5.02 17.88
N LEU A 103 -6.39 5.31 16.95
CA LEU A 103 -6.49 6.45 16.01
C LEU A 103 -7.11 6.10 14.66
N LEU A 104 -7.49 4.84 14.40
CA LEU A 104 -8.04 4.43 13.09
C LEU A 104 -9.35 5.14 12.73
N GLY A 105 -10.11 5.61 13.72
CA GLY A 105 -11.33 6.38 13.52
C GLY A 105 -11.10 7.86 13.23
N ASP A 106 -9.87 8.38 13.39
CA ASP A 106 -9.58 9.80 13.17
C ASP A 106 -9.48 10.09 11.67
N PRO A 107 -10.40 10.90 11.08
CA PRO A 107 -10.33 11.23 9.66
C PRO A 107 -9.07 12.03 9.28
N LYS A 108 -8.39 12.67 10.25
CA LYS A 108 -7.10 13.33 10.03
C LYS A 108 -6.02 12.33 9.66
N LEU A 109 -5.99 11.14 10.27
CA LEU A 109 -5.03 10.08 9.94
C LEU A 109 -5.10 9.72 8.45
N LYS A 110 -6.31 9.50 7.93
CA LYS A 110 -6.51 9.19 6.51
C LYS A 110 -5.97 10.31 5.61
N ARG A 111 -6.25 11.58 5.94
CA ARG A 111 -5.78 12.73 5.16
C ARG A 111 -4.25 12.84 5.15
N GLU A 112 -3.61 12.67 6.31
CA GLU A 112 -2.14 12.69 6.41
C GLU A 112 -1.50 11.56 5.62
N LEU A 113 -2.07 10.34 5.68
CA LEU A 113 -1.59 9.21 4.89
C LEU A 113 -1.74 9.44 3.37
N VAL A 114 -2.85 10.03 2.93
CA VAL A 114 -3.06 10.38 1.51
C VAL A 114 -2.02 11.41 1.06
N ARG A 115 -1.77 12.43 1.89
CA ARG A 115 -0.76 13.46 1.61
C ARG A 115 0.65 12.88 1.56
N LEU A 116 1.02 12.02 2.51
CA LEU A 116 2.31 11.32 2.53
C LEU A 116 2.52 10.48 1.26
N ALA A 117 1.53 9.66 0.92
CA ALA A 117 1.60 8.80 -0.27
C ALA A 117 1.65 9.62 -1.56
N GLY A 118 0.85 10.69 -1.65
CA GLY A 118 0.86 11.60 -2.80
C GLY A 118 2.22 12.24 -3.02
N ALA A 119 2.78 12.86 -1.98
CA ALA A 119 4.09 13.50 -2.04
C ALA A 119 5.21 12.53 -2.44
N TYR A 120 5.23 11.32 -1.85
CA TYR A 120 6.21 10.29 -2.18
C TYR A 120 6.15 9.85 -3.65
N LEU A 121 4.96 9.82 -4.25
CA LEU A 121 4.77 9.42 -5.63
C LEU A 121 5.04 10.54 -6.64
N GLU A 122 4.88 11.80 -6.24
CA GLU A 122 5.21 12.99 -7.03
C GLU A 122 6.73 13.22 -7.14
N ASP A 123 7.47 13.12 -6.04
CA ASP A 123 8.91 13.42 -5.97
C ASP A 123 9.75 12.51 -6.90
N HIS A 124 9.37 11.24 -6.98
CA HIS A 124 10.01 10.29 -7.90
C HIS A 124 9.64 10.50 -9.38
N ARG A 125 8.61 11.30 -9.71
CA ARG A 125 8.32 11.69 -11.09
C ARG A 125 9.36 12.69 -11.60
N ALA A 126 9.75 13.65 -10.75
CA ALA A 126 10.77 14.66 -11.05
C ALA A 126 12.18 14.05 -11.18
N ALA A 127 12.56 13.15 -10.29
CA ALA A 127 13.86 12.47 -10.35
C ALA A 127 14.07 11.65 -11.65
N THR A 128 13.01 10.99 -12.15
CA THR A 128 13.09 10.26 -13.43
C THR A 128 13.07 11.14 -14.66
N ALA A 129 12.57 12.38 -14.56
CA ALA A 129 12.63 13.36 -15.65
C ALA A 129 14.05 13.94 -15.77
N ASN A 130 14.69 14.29 -14.65
CA ASN A 130 16.06 14.83 -14.64
C ASN A 130 17.13 13.81 -15.04
N ALA A 131 16.88 12.50 -14.90
CA ALA A 131 17.84 11.46 -15.32
C ALA A 131 17.82 11.18 -16.84
N ARG A 132 16.93 11.84 -17.61
CA ARG A 132 16.78 11.66 -19.07
C ARG A 132 17.15 12.90 -19.89
N SER A 133 17.63 13.95 -19.23
CA SER A 133 18.08 15.22 -19.78
C SER A 133 19.57 15.39 -19.53
#